data_AF-N6TNP2-F1
#
_entry.id   AF-N6TNP2-F1
#
_cell.length_a   1.000
_cell.length_b   1.000
_cell.length_c   1.000
_cell.angle_alpha   90.00
_cell.angle_beta   90.00
_cell.angle_gamma   90.00
#
_symmetry.space_group_name_H-M   'P 1'
#
loop_
_entity.id
_entity.type
_entity.pdbx_description
1 polymer ?
#
loop_
_entity_poly.entity_id
_entity_poly.type
_entity_poly.pdbx_seq_one_letter_code
_entity_poly.pdbx_strand_id
1 'polypeptide(L)'
;MGPVGPWATGKADWGSLGGLTGTRPVVDKYSITRYSEGEWRAHNKEIWDYTKTEQHRAYLIDWNGRQCLEQTQADVDRNQGYNTRRLNQREMGIMRWKCELERAIALAAEEISFMEEQRRRLKQAAAVLQMPESIAGECLERRTGRLDSELVRDEVEDELIKEVALCSEIRSIFSRTLKDVEMQLLEDHTAKQRLEYDWSDKRIAHELDALNYSLNTRSTILMFKPGAVTFPENQSTPEYWEHFTKETLLAGEATRQRSTRLDNRLQRPRVENCRDPPHFGLVEEVNTIGDNVTVFQAQLGQAEASQEQMIIIRNVLEREIMLKKKTLEIDRDQIGAVRSHYPSATALSGH
;
A
#
# COMPACT_ATOMS: atom_id res chain seq x y z
N MET A 1 -38.38 -37.78 -102.09
CA MET A 1 -39.59 -38.06 -101.29
C MET A 1 -39.44 -39.43 -100.65
N GLY A 2 -38.76 -39.51 -99.50
CA GLY A 2 -38.72 -40.71 -98.65
C GLY A 2 -39.74 -40.56 -97.52
N PRO A 3 -40.34 -41.65 -97.01
CA PRO A 3 -41.54 -41.59 -96.19
C PRO A 3 -41.27 -40.94 -94.84
N VAL A 4 -42.08 -39.92 -94.56
CA VAL A 4 -42.19 -39.24 -93.27
C VAL A 4 -43.12 -40.04 -92.37
N GLY A 5 -42.63 -40.39 -91.17
CA GLY A 5 -43.44 -40.53 -89.95
C GLY A 5 -43.20 -41.84 -89.15
N PRO A 6 -43.56 -41.90 -87.85
CA PRO A 6 -44.09 -40.82 -87.00
C PRO A 6 -43.34 -40.69 -85.64
N TRP A 7 -43.57 -39.55 -84.96
CA TRP A 7 -43.30 -39.24 -83.54
C TRP A 7 -42.13 -38.28 -83.23
N ALA A 8 -42.54 -37.14 -82.63
CA ALA A 8 -41.77 -36.06 -82.01
C ALA A 8 -41.15 -34.98 -82.91
N THR A 9 -41.97 -34.22 -83.65
CA THR A 9 -41.68 -32.80 -83.92
C THR A 9 -41.95 -31.98 -82.66
N GLY A 10 -41.13 -32.17 -81.64
CA GLY A 10 -41.05 -31.28 -80.49
C GLY A 10 -39.90 -30.30 -80.74
N LYS A 11 -40.19 -29.00 -80.90
CA LYS A 11 -39.16 -27.99 -80.65
C LYS A 11 -38.64 -28.24 -79.24
N ALA A 12 -37.37 -28.58 -79.10
CA ALA A 12 -36.71 -28.58 -77.81
C ALA A 12 -36.53 -27.11 -77.41
N ASP A 13 -37.57 -26.55 -76.80
CA ASP A 13 -37.51 -25.23 -76.21
C ASP A 13 -36.65 -25.32 -74.94
N TRP A 14 -35.40 -24.89 -75.05
CA TRP A 14 -34.49 -24.70 -73.93
C TRP A 14 -34.88 -23.44 -73.16
N GLY A 15 -36.06 -23.46 -72.54
CA GLY A 15 -36.57 -22.38 -71.71
C GLY A 15 -36.18 -22.58 -70.24
N SER A 16 -35.96 -21.48 -69.51
CA SER A 16 -35.50 -21.44 -68.11
C SER A 16 -36.50 -21.94 -67.05
N LEU A 17 -37.56 -22.65 -67.44
CA LEU A 17 -38.66 -23.15 -66.60
C LEU A 17 -38.63 -24.68 -66.47
N GLY A 18 -37.43 -25.24 -66.32
CA GLY A 18 -37.21 -26.68 -66.15
C GLY A 18 -37.60 -27.17 -64.75
N GLY A 19 -38.89 -27.40 -64.52
CA GLY A 19 -39.37 -27.99 -63.26
C GLY A 19 -40.70 -28.74 -63.30
N LEU A 20 -41.49 -28.67 -64.38
CA LEU A 20 -42.90 -29.11 -64.34
C LEU A 20 -43.39 -30.02 -65.47
N THR A 21 -42.54 -30.45 -66.41
CA THR A 21 -42.91 -31.48 -67.40
C THR A 21 -41.87 -32.59 -67.44
N GLY A 22 -42.27 -33.76 -66.92
CA GLY A 22 -41.44 -34.94 -66.72
C GLY A 22 -41.08 -35.71 -68.00
N THR A 23 -40.43 -35.06 -68.96
CA THR A 23 -39.79 -35.75 -70.09
C THR A 23 -38.33 -35.31 -70.21
N ARG A 24 -37.51 -35.78 -69.27
CA ARG A 24 -36.06 -35.78 -69.45
C ARG A 24 -35.70 -36.97 -70.36
N PRO A 25 -35.03 -36.77 -71.51
CA PRO A 25 -34.56 -37.90 -72.31
C PRO A 25 -33.63 -38.79 -71.47
N VAL A 26 -33.69 -40.10 -71.67
CA VAL A 26 -32.72 -41.03 -71.06
C VAL A 26 -31.33 -40.67 -71.57
N VAL A 27 -30.49 -40.16 -70.68
CA VAL A 27 -29.11 -39.74 -71.01
C VAL A 27 -28.19 -40.94 -70.84
N ASP A 28 -27.78 -41.56 -71.94
CA ASP A 28 -26.66 -42.49 -72.01
C ASP A 28 -25.34 -41.70 -72.17
N LYS A 29 -24.19 -42.31 -71.83
CA LYS A 29 -22.83 -41.74 -71.84
C LYS A 29 -22.40 -41.08 -73.16
N TYR A 30 -23.16 -41.25 -74.24
CA TYR A 30 -22.77 -40.81 -75.59
C TYR A 30 -23.86 -40.02 -76.35
N SER A 31 -24.97 -39.60 -75.73
CA SER A 31 -25.95 -38.71 -76.36
C SER A 31 -25.81 -37.24 -75.93
N ILE A 32 -25.96 -36.35 -76.91
CA ILE A 32 -25.48 -34.96 -77.00
C ILE A 32 -25.85 -34.06 -75.80
N THR A 33 -24.79 -33.67 -75.08
CA THR A 33 -24.59 -32.56 -74.13
C THR A 33 -25.74 -32.15 -73.21
N ARG A 34 -25.63 -32.50 -71.91
CA ARG A 34 -26.49 -32.00 -70.81
C ARG A 34 -26.51 -30.47 -70.65
N TYR A 35 -25.53 -29.77 -71.23
CA TYR A 35 -25.34 -28.33 -71.19
C TYR A 35 -24.78 -27.88 -72.54
N SER A 36 -25.25 -26.74 -73.07
CA SER A 36 -24.67 -26.12 -74.26
C SER A 36 -23.24 -25.61 -74.00
N GLU A 37 -22.47 -25.40 -75.06
CA GLU A 37 -21.12 -24.81 -74.95
C GLU A 37 -21.17 -23.41 -74.31
N GLY A 38 -22.23 -22.64 -74.58
CA GLY A 38 -22.47 -21.34 -73.96
C GLY A 38 -22.68 -21.44 -72.45
N GLU A 39 -23.48 -22.39 -71.99
CA GLU A 39 -23.70 -22.66 -70.55
C GLU A 39 -22.43 -23.16 -69.85
N TRP A 40 -21.64 -24.03 -70.50
CA TRP A 40 -20.36 -24.49 -69.97
C TRP A 40 -19.33 -23.34 -69.86
N ARG A 41 -19.23 -22.48 -70.88
CA ARG A 41 -18.36 -21.29 -70.86
C ARG A 41 -18.81 -20.29 -69.79
N ALA A 42 -20.11 -20.07 -69.64
CA ALA A 42 -20.67 -19.17 -68.63
C ALA A 42 -20.38 -19.67 -67.21
N HIS A 43 -20.61 -20.95 -66.93
CA HIS A 43 -20.33 -21.56 -65.63
C HIS A 43 -18.83 -21.54 -65.28
N ASN A 44 -17.95 -21.86 -66.23
CA ASN A 44 -16.51 -21.77 -66.00
C ASN A 44 -16.04 -20.33 -65.76
N LYS A 45 -16.64 -19.35 -66.45
CA LYS A 45 -16.37 -17.94 -66.20
C LYS A 45 -16.83 -17.53 -64.80
N GLU A 46 -18.01 -17.96 -64.37
CA GLU A 46 -18.52 -17.73 -63.02
C GLU A 46 -17.61 -18.33 -61.94
N ILE A 47 -17.16 -19.58 -62.10
CA ILE A 47 -16.19 -20.22 -61.20
C ILE A 47 -14.88 -19.43 -61.18
N TRP A 48 -14.39 -18.99 -62.35
CA TRP A 48 -13.17 -18.21 -62.45
C TRP A 48 -13.28 -16.83 -61.76
N ASP A 49 -14.41 -16.16 -61.92
CA ASP A 49 -14.66 -14.86 -61.28
C ASP A 49 -14.88 -15.02 -59.76
N TYR A 50 -15.55 -16.10 -59.33
CA TYR A 50 -15.68 -16.47 -57.91
C TYR A 50 -14.32 -16.77 -57.27
N THR A 51 -13.50 -17.62 -57.90
CA THR A 51 -12.16 -17.98 -57.38
C THR A 51 -11.23 -16.77 -57.29
N LYS A 52 -11.27 -15.85 -58.27
CA LYS A 52 -10.56 -14.57 -58.18
C LYS A 52 -11.01 -13.73 -56.99
N THR A 53 -12.31 -13.66 -56.73
CA THR A 53 -12.88 -12.89 -55.61
C THR A 53 -12.46 -13.48 -54.27
N GLU A 54 -12.53 -14.81 -54.12
CA GLU A 54 -12.08 -15.50 -52.91
C GLU A 54 -10.56 -15.40 -52.70
N GLN A 55 -9.77 -15.47 -53.77
CA GLN A 55 -8.31 -15.25 -53.71
C GLN A 55 -7.98 -13.82 -53.26
N HIS A 56 -8.68 -12.81 -53.80
CA HIS A 56 -8.53 -11.43 -53.35
C HIS A 56 -8.92 -11.26 -51.87
N ARG A 57 -10.03 -11.88 -51.43
CA ARG A 57 -10.45 -11.89 -50.03
C ARG A 57 -9.40 -12.54 -49.12
N ALA A 58 -8.83 -13.67 -49.53
CA ALA A 58 -7.76 -14.33 -48.80
C ALA A 58 -6.50 -13.45 -48.67
N TYR A 59 -6.09 -12.78 -49.75
CA TYR A 59 -4.98 -11.83 -49.72
C TYR A 59 -5.26 -10.63 -48.81
N LEU A 60 -6.50 -10.12 -48.81
CA LEU A 60 -6.89 -9.02 -47.93
C LEU A 60 -6.85 -9.46 -46.46
N ILE A 61 -7.31 -10.67 -46.13
CA ILE A 61 -7.23 -11.23 -44.77
C ILE A 61 -5.77 -11.41 -44.32
N ASP A 62 -4.90 -11.96 -45.17
CA ASP A 62 -3.47 -12.11 -44.87
C ASP A 62 -2.80 -10.75 -44.67
N TRP A 63 -3.06 -9.79 -45.56
CA TRP A 63 -2.53 -8.43 -45.45
C TRP A 63 -3.01 -7.74 -44.18
N ASN A 64 -4.32 -7.77 -43.89
CA ASN A 64 -4.89 -7.23 -42.65
C ASN A 64 -4.30 -7.91 -41.41
N GLY A 65 -4.09 -9.23 -41.46
CA GLY A 65 -3.47 -10.01 -40.39
C GLY A 65 -2.03 -9.56 -40.11
N ARG A 66 -1.22 -9.39 -41.16
CA ARG A 66 0.16 -8.89 -41.04
C ARG A 66 0.21 -7.46 -40.50
N GLN A 67 -0.66 -6.58 -41.00
CA GLN A 67 -0.73 -5.20 -40.51
C GLN A 67 -1.18 -5.14 -39.04
N CYS A 68 -2.15 -5.97 -38.65
CA CYS A 68 -2.58 -6.09 -37.26
C CYS A 68 -1.44 -6.57 -36.35
N LEU A 69 -0.67 -7.57 -36.78
CA LEU A 69 0.50 -8.06 -36.03
C LEU A 69 1.58 -6.99 -35.87
N GLU A 70 1.90 -6.27 -36.95
CA GLU A 70 2.91 -5.20 -36.94
C GLU A 70 2.49 -4.05 -36.01
N GLN A 71 1.24 -3.60 -36.12
CA GLN A 71 0.67 -2.57 -35.24
C GLN A 71 0.66 -3.01 -33.77
N THR A 72 0.18 -4.23 -33.51
CA THR A 72 0.12 -4.78 -32.15
C THR A 72 1.51 -4.90 -31.54
N GLN A 73 2.50 -5.37 -32.31
CA GLN A 73 3.88 -5.48 -31.84
C GLN A 73 4.48 -4.09 -31.51
N ALA A 74 4.29 -3.11 -32.40
CA ALA A 74 4.76 -1.74 -32.18
C ALA A 74 4.10 -1.10 -30.94
N ASP A 75 2.81 -1.34 -30.73
CA ASP A 75 2.08 -0.85 -29.56
C ASP A 75 2.53 -1.55 -28.26
N VAL A 76 2.78 -2.85 -28.31
CA VAL A 76 3.34 -3.62 -27.19
C VAL A 76 4.73 -3.11 -26.82
N ASP A 77 5.63 -2.95 -27.78
CA ASP A 77 6.99 -2.46 -27.54
C ASP A 77 6.99 -1.03 -26.99
N ARG A 78 6.10 -0.16 -27.51
CA ARG A 78 5.91 1.20 -27.00
C ARG A 78 5.41 1.19 -25.55
N ASN A 79 4.39 0.38 -25.25
CA ASN A 79 3.81 0.28 -23.92
C ASN A 79 4.81 -0.33 -22.91
N GLN A 80 5.56 -1.34 -23.32
CA GLN A 80 6.63 -1.94 -22.51
C GLN A 80 7.69 -0.90 -22.19
N GLY A 81 8.19 -0.16 -23.18
CA GLY A 81 9.18 0.89 -22.98
C GLY A 81 8.68 2.01 -22.06
N TYR A 82 7.43 2.45 -22.24
CA TYR A 82 6.81 3.46 -21.38
C TYR A 82 6.68 3.00 -19.93
N ASN A 83 6.16 1.79 -19.71
CA ASN A 83 5.96 1.22 -18.38
C ASN A 83 7.29 0.95 -17.67
N THR A 84 8.28 0.39 -18.36
CA THR A 84 9.63 0.18 -17.80
C THR A 84 10.26 1.48 -17.33
N ARG A 85 10.11 2.59 -18.08
CA ARG A 85 10.60 3.91 -17.64
C ARG A 85 9.91 4.41 -16.39
N ARG A 86 8.58 4.28 -16.30
CA ARG A 86 7.81 4.72 -15.12
C ARG A 86 8.11 3.87 -13.88
N LEU A 87 8.24 2.55 -14.04
CA LEU A 87 8.65 1.65 -12.97
C LEU A 87 10.05 2.00 -12.47
N ASN A 88 11.00 2.29 -13.36
CA ASN A 88 12.34 2.74 -12.97
C ASN A 88 12.30 4.06 -12.18
N GLN A 89 11.52 5.05 -12.63
CA GLN A 89 11.37 6.32 -11.89
C GLN A 89 10.79 6.10 -10.49
N ARG A 90 9.82 5.21 -10.36
CA ARG A 90 9.22 4.85 -9.08
C ARG A 90 10.21 4.09 -8.18
N GLU A 91 10.92 3.11 -8.72
CA GLU A 91 11.96 2.35 -8.01
C GLU A 91 13.04 3.29 -7.45
N MET A 92 13.54 4.24 -8.25
CA MET A 92 14.51 5.22 -7.79
C MET A 92 13.96 6.12 -6.68
N GLY A 93 12.68 6.50 -6.76
CA GLY A 93 12.00 7.27 -5.72
C GLY A 93 11.90 6.50 -4.40
N ILE A 94 11.50 5.23 -4.45
CA ILE A 94 11.42 4.38 -3.25
C ILE A 94 12.82 4.13 -2.67
N MET A 95 13.81 3.87 -3.54
CA MET A 95 15.20 3.66 -3.14
C MET A 95 15.75 4.89 -2.40
N ARG A 96 15.45 6.10 -2.88
CA ARG A 96 15.81 7.34 -2.19
C ARG A 96 15.25 7.37 -0.77
N TRP A 97 13.96 7.16 -0.60
CA TRP A 97 13.32 7.18 0.73
C TRP A 97 13.86 6.09 1.65
N LYS A 98 14.07 4.89 1.13
CA LYS A 98 14.73 3.79 1.85
C LYS A 98 16.11 4.21 2.37
N CYS A 99 16.95 4.81 1.51
CA CYS A 99 18.28 5.27 1.91
C CYS A 99 18.24 6.42 2.94
N GLU A 100 17.29 7.36 2.78
CA GLU A 100 17.11 8.46 3.74
C GLU A 100 16.72 7.94 5.12
N LEU A 101 15.81 6.94 5.19
CA LEU A 101 15.42 6.27 6.43
C LEU A 101 16.58 5.46 7.03
N GLU A 102 17.32 4.70 6.22
CA GLU A 102 18.51 3.95 6.66
C GLU A 102 19.54 4.87 7.33
N ARG A 103 19.79 6.03 6.72
CA ARG A 103 20.68 7.06 7.29
C ARG A 103 20.12 7.62 8.60
N ALA A 104 18.83 7.92 8.67
CA ALA A 104 18.21 8.44 9.89
C ALA A 104 18.26 7.43 11.05
N ILE A 105 18.04 6.14 10.77
CA ILE A 105 18.15 5.04 11.74
C ILE A 105 19.58 4.93 12.27
N ALA A 106 20.59 5.01 11.39
CA ALA A 106 21.99 4.98 11.80
C ALA A 106 22.34 6.13 12.74
N LEU A 107 21.92 7.36 12.39
CA LEU A 107 22.13 8.54 13.23
C LEU A 107 21.40 8.45 14.59
N ALA A 108 20.19 7.88 14.62
CA ALA A 108 19.46 7.64 15.86
C ALA A 108 20.15 6.56 16.72
N ALA A 109 20.73 5.53 16.11
CA ALA A 109 21.48 4.49 16.83
C ALA A 109 22.75 5.04 17.50
N GLU A 110 23.47 5.92 16.80
CA GLU A 110 24.64 6.63 17.36
C GLU A 110 24.24 7.47 18.58
N GLU A 111 23.17 8.28 18.46
CA GLU A 111 22.65 9.10 19.56
C GLU A 111 22.22 8.26 20.77
N ILE A 112 21.50 7.16 20.56
CA ILE A 112 21.12 6.23 21.64
C ILE A 112 22.36 5.69 22.35
N SER A 113 23.37 5.22 21.59
CA SER A 113 24.60 4.67 22.17
C SER A 113 25.32 5.70 23.04
N PHE A 114 25.28 6.96 22.62
CA PHE A 114 25.86 8.07 23.35
C PHE A 114 25.08 8.37 24.65
N MET A 115 23.76 8.45 24.56
CA MET A 115 22.90 8.70 25.72
C MET A 115 22.97 7.57 26.76
N GLU A 116 23.15 6.33 26.32
CA GLU A 116 23.42 5.21 27.22
C GLU A 116 24.75 5.33 27.96
N GLU A 117 25.78 5.88 27.31
CA GLU A 117 27.06 6.20 27.96
C GLU A 117 26.89 7.28 29.03
N GLN A 118 26.14 8.35 28.75
CA GLN A 118 25.85 9.38 29.75
C GLN A 118 25.05 8.83 30.94
N ARG A 119 24.05 7.98 30.67
CA ARG A 119 23.30 7.28 31.72
C ARG A 119 24.22 6.45 32.61
N ARG A 120 25.17 5.71 32.03
CA ARG A 120 26.15 4.91 32.78
C ARG A 120 27.06 5.80 33.63
N ARG A 121 27.58 6.89 33.06
CA ARG A 121 28.43 7.85 33.77
C ARG A 121 27.71 8.50 34.96
N LEU A 122 26.46 8.92 34.78
CA LEU A 122 25.65 9.49 35.86
C LEU A 122 25.38 8.48 36.98
N LYS A 123 25.08 7.21 36.64
CA LYS A 123 24.91 6.14 37.64
C LYS A 123 26.20 5.88 38.42
N GLN A 124 27.35 5.88 37.76
CA GLN A 124 28.66 5.73 38.42
C GLN A 124 28.98 6.93 39.31
N ALA A 125 28.78 8.16 38.83
CA ALA A 125 29.00 9.37 39.62
C ALA A 125 28.11 9.41 40.88
N ALA A 126 26.84 9.01 40.75
CA ALA A 126 25.92 8.89 41.87
C ALA A 126 26.37 7.83 42.89
N ALA A 127 26.95 6.70 42.44
CA ALA A 127 27.48 5.68 43.33
C ALA A 127 28.71 6.18 44.11
N VAL A 128 29.62 6.92 43.45
CA VAL A 128 30.80 7.50 44.12
C VAL A 128 30.40 8.52 45.19
N LEU A 129 29.34 9.30 44.95
CA LEU A 129 28.82 10.31 45.89
C LEU A 129 28.31 9.70 47.21
N GLN A 130 27.90 8.43 47.23
CA GLN A 130 27.41 7.76 48.45
C GLN A 130 28.48 7.68 49.54
N MET A 131 29.77 7.59 49.17
CA MET A 131 30.85 7.46 50.15
C MET A 131 31.07 8.77 50.94
N PRO A 132 31.27 9.94 50.31
CA PRO A 132 31.30 11.22 51.03
C PRO A 132 30.03 11.50 51.86
N GLU A 133 28.84 11.22 51.32
CA GLU A 133 27.57 11.40 52.04
C GLU A 133 27.51 10.54 53.32
N SER A 134 27.95 9.29 53.23
CA SER A 134 28.02 8.37 54.38
C SER A 134 29.05 8.82 55.42
N ILE A 135 30.25 9.23 54.98
CA ILE A 135 31.32 9.66 55.90
C ILE A 135 30.91 10.93 56.64
N ALA A 136 30.42 11.94 55.92
CA ALA A 136 29.98 13.20 56.53
C ALA A 136 28.79 12.98 57.48
N GLY A 137 27.84 12.12 57.09
CA GLY A 137 26.71 11.72 57.94
C GLY A 137 27.16 11.01 59.24
N GLU A 138 28.06 10.03 59.15
CA GLU A 138 28.58 9.30 60.31
C GLU A 138 29.41 10.21 61.24
N CYS A 139 30.20 11.13 60.67
CA CYS A 139 30.94 12.12 61.45
C CYS A 139 29.99 13.00 62.28
N LEU A 140 28.90 13.44 61.66
CA LEU A 140 27.89 14.28 62.31
C LEU A 140 27.13 13.48 63.38
N GLU A 141 26.72 12.24 63.09
CA GLU A 141 26.07 11.34 64.05
C GLU A 141 26.94 11.11 65.30
N ARG A 142 28.23 10.80 65.11
CA ARG A 142 29.18 10.62 66.22
C ARG A 142 29.34 11.88 67.07
N ARG A 143 29.28 13.08 66.47
CA ARG A 143 29.39 14.36 67.17
C ARG A 143 28.12 14.71 67.94
N THR A 144 26.94 14.35 67.41
CA THR A 144 25.66 14.51 68.14
C THR A 144 25.56 13.61 69.39
N GLY A 145 26.37 12.55 69.46
CA GLY A 145 26.45 11.68 70.64
C GLY A 145 27.28 12.22 71.82
N ARG A 146 27.84 13.43 71.73
CA ARG A 146 28.56 14.08 72.84
C ARG A 146 27.59 14.45 73.97
N LEU A 147 28.07 14.37 75.21
CA LEU A 147 27.25 14.61 76.41
C LEU A 147 27.49 16.02 76.99
N ASP A 148 26.45 16.56 77.61
CA ASP A 148 26.48 17.77 78.44
C ASP A 148 27.20 18.96 77.78
N SER A 149 28.18 19.55 78.47
CA SER A 149 28.92 20.75 78.03
C SER A 149 29.82 20.51 76.81
N GLU A 150 30.06 19.26 76.42
CA GLU A 150 30.86 18.90 75.24
C GLU A 150 30.03 18.87 73.95
N LEU A 151 28.69 18.92 74.06
CA LEU A 151 27.80 19.05 72.90
C LEU A 151 27.76 20.52 72.45
N VAL A 152 28.77 20.90 71.67
CA VAL A 152 28.93 22.27 71.17
C VAL A 152 28.85 22.28 69.64
N ARG A 153 28.09 23.25 69.12
CA ARG A 153 28.09 23.58 67.69
C ARG A 153 29.27 24.49 67.40
N ASP A 154 30.33 23.91 66.86
CA ASP A 154 31.56 24.60 66.48
C ASP A 154 31.64 24.76 64.95
N GLU A 155 32.72 25.41 64.49
CA GLU A 155 32.96 25.61 63.05
C GLU A 155 33.02 24.29 62.27
N VAL A 156 33.53 23.21 62.89
CA VAL A 156 33.64 21.90 62.25
C VAL A 156 32.26 21.26 62.05
N GLU A 157 31.37 21.38 63.03
CA GLU A 157 29.97 20.97 62.92
C GLU A 157 29.27 21.73 61.77
N ASP A 158 29.50 23.04 61.68
CA ASP A 158 28.92 23.87 60.61
C ASP A 158 29.42 23.49 59.21
N GLU A 159 30.72 23.19 59.05
CA GLU A 159 31.26 22.72 57.77
C GLU A 159 30.75 21.32 57.40
N LEU A 160 30.60 20.39 58.37
CA LEU A 160 30.01 19.07 58.13
C LEU A 160 28.54 19.16 57.70
N ILE A 161 27.75 20.06 58.30
CA ILE A 161 26.37 20.32 57.89
C ILE A 161 26.33 20.83 56.45
N LYS A 162 27.22 21.75 56.07
CA LYS A 162 27.34 22.25 54.70
C LYS A 162 27.73 21.14 53.72
N GLU A 163 28.65 20.26 54.10
CA GLU A 163 29.08 19.12 53.27
C GLU A 163 27.93 18.13 53.02
N VAL A 164 27.16 17.78 54.05
CA VAL A 164 25.97 16.92 53.93
C VAL A 164 24.90 17.59 53.05
N ALA A 165 24.66 18.89 53.25
CA ALA A 165 23.71 19.65 52.43
C ALA A 165 24.13 19.67 50.95
N LEU A 166 25.41 19.93 50.67
CA LEU A 166 25.97 19.92 49.32
C LEU A 166 25.85 18.54 48.67
N CYS A 167 26.18 17.45 49.39
CA CYS A 167 26.04 16.08 48.88
C CYS A 167 24.58 15.76 48.52
N SER A 168 23.63 16.16 49.37
CA SER A 168 22.19 16.01 49.12
C SER A 168 21.74 16.79 47.88
N GLU A 169 22.22 18.02 47.71
CA GLU A 169 21.94 18.83 46.51
C GLU A 169 22.46 18.14 45.25
N ILE A 170 23.74 17.73 45.24
CA ILE A 170 24.37 17.03 44.10
C ILE A 170 23.60 15.74 43.77
N ARG A 171 23.20 14.97 44.78
CA ARG A 171 22.39 13.75 44.60
C ARG A 171 21.04 14.05 43.94
N SER A 172 20.39 15.14 44.33
CA SER A 172 19.15 15.62 43.71
C SER A 172 19.37 16.01 42.24
N ILE A 173 20.50 16.68 41.93
CA ILE A 173 20.88 17.00 40.55
C ILE A 173 21.03 15.73 39.73
N PHE A 174 21.89 14.79 40.17
CA PHE A 174 22.12 13.54 39.44
C PHE A 174 20.84 12.74 39.23
N SER A 175 19.97 12.67 40.24
CA SER A 175 18.69 11.96 40.13
C SER A 175 17.75 12.58 39.09
N ARG A 176 17.63 13.92 39.07
CA ARG A 176 16.81 14.62 38.08
C ARG A 176 17.38 14.46 36.67
N THR A 177 18.68 14.69 36.51
CA THR A 177 19.35 14.57 35.21
C THR A 177 19.32 13.14 34.68
N LEU A 178 19.46 12.13 35.55
CA LEU A 178 19.32 10.73 35.17
C LEU A 178 17.91 10.43 34.65
N LYS A 179 16.87 10.95 35.32
CA LYS A 179 15.48 10.82 34.88
C LYS A 179 15.27 11.46 33.50
N ASP A 180 15.83 12.65 33.28
CA ASP A 180 15.74 13.35 32.00
C ASP A 180 16.43 12.54 30.87
N VAL A 181 17.61 11.98 31.14
CA VAL A 181 18.34 11.10 30.19
C VAL A 181 17.58 9.81 29.91
N GLU A 182 17.00 9.16 30.94
CA GLU A 182 16.22 7.93 30.76
C GLU A 182 14.92 8.17 29.97
N MET A 183 14.27 9.33 30.18
CA MET A 183 13.10 9.74 29.39
C MET A 183 13.48 10.00 27.92
N GLN A 184 14.56 10.75 27.68
CA GLN A 184 15.03 11.01 26.32
C GLN A 184 15.42 9.72 25.58
N LEU A 185 16.07 8.77 26.27
CA LEU A 185 16.38 7.46 25.71
C LEU A 185 15.11 6.70 25.26
N LEU A 186 14.03 6.77 26.04
CA LEU A 186 12.76 6.15 25.67
C LEU A 186 12.17 6.79 24.41
N GLU A 187 12.23 8.13 24.30
CA GLU A 187 11.80 8.84 23.09
C GLU A 187 12.65 8.46 21.88
N ASP A 188 13.98 8.42 22.02
CA ASP A 188 14.91 8.07 20.95
C ASP A 188 14.68 6.63 20.46
N HIS A 189 14.48 5.68 21.38
CA HIS A 189 14.11 4.30 21.03
C HIS A 189 12.79 4.21 20.26
N THR A 190 11.77 4.94 20.71
CA THR A 190 10.45 4.98 20.06
C THR A 190 10.54 5.59 18.66
N ALA A 191 11.31 6.67 18.52
CA ALA A 191 11.54 7.33 17.23
C ALA A 191 12.29 6.40 16.25
N LYS A 192 13.33 5.71 16.73
CA LYS A 192 14.07 4.72 15.93
C LYS A 192 13.18 3.58 15.46
N GLN A 193 12.34 3.03 16.33
CA GLN A 193 11.40 1.97 15.96
C GLN A 193 10.43 2.43 14.86
N ARG A 194 9.88 3.64 14.95
CA ARG A 194 9.02 4.20 13.90
C ARG A 194 9.74 4.32 12.55
N LEU A 195 10.99 4.78 12.56
CA LEU A 195 11.83 4.83 11.36
C LEU A 195 12.09 3.43 10.79
N GLU A 196 12.36 2.44 11.64
CA GLU A 196 12.59 1.04 11.23
C GLU A 196 11.33 0.40 10.61
N TYR A 197 10.14 0.70 11.15
CA TYR A 197 8.88 0.24 10.57
C TYR A 197 8.68 0.81 9.16
N ASP A 198 8.79 2.13 9.00
CA ASP A 198 8.64 2.75 7.67
C ASP A 198 9.72 2.22 6.71
N TRP A 199 10.96 2.08 7.17
CA TRP A 199 12.05 1.52 6.35
C TRP A 199 11.75 0.09 5.88
N SER A 200 11.19 -0.76 6.74
CA SER A 200 10.82 -2.12 6.39
C SER A 200 9.80 -2.14 5.25
N ASP A 201 8.78 -1.29 5.34
CA ASP A 201 7.76 -1.16 4.30
C ASP A 201 8.37 -0.64 2.98
N LYS A 202 9.25 0.36 3.06
CA LYS A 202 9.99 0.87 1.89
C LYS A 202 10.90 -0.18 1.26
N ARG A 203 11.56 -1.00 2.06
CA ARG A 203 12.43 -2.08 1.59
C ARG A 203 11.63 -3.12 0.80
N ILE A 204 10.50 -3.58 1.35
CA ILE A 204 9.65 -4.56 0.67
C ILE A 204 9.07 -3.97 -0.63
N ALA A 205 8.59 -2.72 -0.58
CA ALA A 205 8.09 -2.03 -1.77
C ALA A 205 9.17 -1.88 -2.86
N HIS A 206 10.40 -1.56 -2.46
CA HIS A 206 11.55 -1.47 -3.36
C HIS A 206 11.89 -2.82 -4.01
N GLU A 207 11.93 -3.90 -3.22
CA GLU A 207 12.19 -5.25 -3.72
C GLU A 207 11.14 -5.70 -4.75
N LEU A 208 9.86 -5.41 -4.49
CA LEU A 208 8.76 -5.70 -5.42
C LEU A 208 8.87 -4.87 -6.71
N ASP A 209 9.14 -3.58 -6.60
CA ASP A 209 9.25 -2.70 -7.77
C ASP A 209 10.51 -2.98 -8.60
N ALA A 210 11.62 -3.34 -7.97
CA ALA A 210 12.84 -3.80 -8.64
C ALA A 210 12.60 -5.11 -9.41
N LEU A 211 11.84 -6.05 -8.82
CA LEU A 211 11.41 -7.26 -9.51
C LEU A 211 10.53 -6.89 -10.71
N ASN A 212 9.49 -6.08 -10.51
CA ASN A 212 8.56 -5.66 -11.56
C ASN A 212 9.28 -4.93 -12.72
N TYR A 213 10.26 -4.09 -12.41
CA TYR A 213 11.10 -3.42 -13.39
C TYR A 213 11.89 -4.40 -14.26
N SER A 214 12.33 -5.52 -13.70
CA SER A 214 13.07 -6.56 -14.44
C SER A 214 12.19 -7.41 -15.38
N LEU A 215 10.87 -7.34 -15.24
CA LEU A 215 9.93 -8.13 -16.05
C LEU A 215 9.71 -7.50 -17.43
N ASN A 216 9.60 -8.37 -18.44
CA ASN A 216 9.33 -7.98 -19.81
C ASN A 216 8.35 -8.94 -20.46
N THR A 217 7.90 -8.62 -21.68
CA THR A 217 6.88 -9.38 -22.41
C THR A 217 7.27 -10.84 -22.72
N ARG A 218 8.55 -11.21 -22.56
CA ARG A 218 9.04 -12.59 -22.74
C ARG A 218 9.16 -13.35 -21.42
N SER A 219 8.92 -12.69 -20.28
CA SER A 219 8.99 -13.31 -18.95
C SER A 219 7.88 -14.35 -18.80
N THR A 220 8.28 -15.61 -18.57
CA THR A 220 7.36 -16.76 -18.42
C THR A 220 6.49 -16.70 -17.17
N ILE A 221 6.82 -15.82 -16.23
CA ILE A 221 6.06 -15.64 -14.98
C ILE A 221 4.81 -14.76 -15.17
N LEU A 222 4.74 -14.00 -16.27
CA LEU A 222 3.62 -13.10 -16.53
C LEU A 222 2.41 -13.91 -17.00
N MET A 223 1.35 -13.89 -16.19
CA MET A 223 0.08 -14.55 -16.51
C MET A 223 -1.07 -13.59 -16.31
N PHE A 224 -2.08 -13.62 -17.20
CA PHE A 224 -3.30 -12.86 -17.00
C PHE A 224 -4.07 -13.38 -15.79
N LYS A 225 -4.43 -12.47 -14.88
CA LYS A 225 -5.28 -12.76 -13.73
C LYS A 225 -6.51 -11.84 -13.77
N PRO A 226 -7.74 -12.38 -13.80
CA PRO A 226 -8.95 -11.57 -13.66
C PRO A 226 -8.87 -10.74 -12.37
N GLY A 227 -9.18 -9.45 -12.45
CA GLY A 227 -9.09 -8.54 -11.30
C GLY A 227 -7.68 -7.98 -11.01
N ALA A 228 -6.67 -8.23 -11.85
CA ALA A 228 -5.33 -7.65 -11.64
C ALA A 228 -5.29 -6.11 -11.60
N VAL A 229 -6.36 -5.44 -12.02
CA VAL A 229 -6.50 -3.97 -12.05
C VAL A 229 -7.44 -3.45 -10.96
N THR A 230 -7.95 -4.31 -10.06
CA THR A 230 -8.82 -3.86 -8.97
C THR A 230 -7.99 -3.25 -7.84
N PHE A 231 -8.31 -2.01 -7.48
CA PHE A 231 -7.71 -1.34 -6.33
C PHE A 231 -8.56 -1.61 -5.08
N PRO A 232 -7.97 -2.02 -3.95
CA PRO A 232 -8.67 -2.09 -2.67
C PRO A 232 -9.13 -0.71 -2.21
N GLU A 233 -10.30 -0.61 -1.56
CA GLU A 233 -10.85 0.67 -1.08
C GLU A 233 -9.96 1.38 -0.05
N ASN A 234 -9.11 0.62 0.67
CA ASN A 234 -8.26 1.14 1.75
C ASN A 234 -6.81 1.42 1.32
N GLN A 235 -6.53 1.52 0.02
CA GLN A 235 -5.16 1.75 -0.44
C GLN A 235 -4.73 3.21 -0.25
N SER A 236 -3.52 3.42 0.26
CA SER A 236 -2.93 4.76 0.39
C SER A 236 -2.57 5.36 -0.97
N THR A 237 -2.68 6.69 -1.07
CA THR A 237 -2.24 7.41 -2.27
C THR A 237 -0.71 7.60 -2.25
N PRO A 238 -0.06 7.74 -3.42
CA PRO A 238 1.38 8.03 -3.49
C PRO A 238 1.77 9.29 -2.70
N GLU A 239 0.93 10.32 -2.73
CA GLU A 239 1.17 11.59 -2.03
C GLU A 239 1.13 11.39 -0.52
N TYR A 240 0.16 10.62 -0.02
CA TYR A 240 0.05 10.31 1.40
C TYR A 240 1.24 9.46 1.87
N TRP A 241 1.67 8.49 1.07
CA TRP A 241 2.82 7.65 1.37
C TRP A 241 4.12 8.46 1.45
N GLU A 242 4.31 9.44 0.56
CA GLU A 242 5.47 10.34 0.60
C GLU A 242 5.41 11.28 1.81
N HIS A 243 4.22 11.83 2.10
CA HIS A 243 3.99 12.67 3.27
C HIS A 243 4.27 11.91 4.58
N PHE A 244 3.79 10.67 4.70
CA PHE A 244 4.01 9.83 5.89
C PHE A 244 5.50 9.64 6.20
N THR A 245 6.32 9.36 5.17
CA THR A 245 7.77 9.21 5.35
C THR A 245 8.45 10.52 5.70
N LYS A 246 8.06 11.64 5.07
CA LYS A 246 8.59 12.96 5.44
C LYS A 246 8.30 13.30 6.90
N GLU A 247 7.07 13.10 7.35
CA GLU A 247 6.68 13.35 8.74
C GLU A 247 7.45 12.45 9.71
N THR A 248 7.65 11.17 9.37
CA THR A 248 8.42 10.23 10.20
C THR A 248 9.89 10.66 10.31
N LEU A 249 10.50 11.09 9.20
CA LEU A 249 11.86 11.64 9.18
C LEU A 249 11.98 12.94 9.99
N LEU A 250 11.04 13.87 9.84
CA LEU A 250 11.01 15.13 10.58
C LEU A 250 10.85 14.90 12.09
N ALA A 251 9.94 14.00 12.49
CA ALA A 251 9.75 13.64 13.89
C ALA A 251 11.02 12.97 14.47
N GLY A 252 11.65 12.06 13.71
CA GLY A 252 12.90 11.43 14.11
C GLY A 252 14.05 12.43 14.26
N GLU A 253 14.18 13.37 13.32
CA GLU A 253 15.18 14.42 13.39
C GLU A 253 14.95 15.37 14.57
N ALA A 254 13.71 15.78 14.82
CA ALA A 254 13.36 16.64 15.95
C ALA A 254 13.73 15.98 17.29
N THR A 255 13.41 14.69 17.45
CA THR A 255 13.77 13.91 18.64
C THR A 255 15.29 13.82 18.81
N ARG A 256 16.03 13.51 17.75
CA ARG A 256 17.50 13.50 17.78
C ARG A 256 18.08 14.87 18.15
N GLN A 257 17.56 15.97 17.58
CA GLN A 257 18.02 17.31 17.93
C GLN A 257 17.80 17.65 19.40
N ARG A 258 16.69 17.21 20.01
CA ARG A 258 16.47 17.34 21.46
C ARG A 258 17.50 16.55 22.25
N SER A 259 17.77 15.31 21.85
CA SER A 259 18.79 14.45 22.47
C SER A 259 20.19 15.07 22.39
N THR A 260 20.62 15.53 21.21
CA THR A 260 21.92 16.20 21.02
C THR A 260 22.04 17.50 21.83
N ARG A 261 20.94 18.24 22.07
CA ARG A 261 20.95 19.43 22.96
C ARG A 261 21.16 19.04 24.42
N LEU A 262 20.54 17.94 24.85
CA LEU A 262 20.72 17.40 26.20
C LEU A 262 22.17 16.91 26.37
N ASP A 263 22.71 16.20 25.39
CA ASP A 263 24.11 15.79 25.33
C ASP A 263 25.07 16.99 25.52
N ASN A 264 24.99 17.98 24.63
CA ASN A 264 25.90 19.14 24.65
C ASN A 264 25.95 19.84 26.02
N ARG A 265 24.89 19.72 26.82
CA ARG A 265 24.86 20.22 28.19
C ARG A 265 25.53 19.31 29.20
N LEU A 266 25.32 17.99 29.09
CA LEU A 266 25.98 17.01 29.94
C LEU A 266 27.51 17.02 29.76
N GLN A 267 28.00 17.39 28.58
CA GLN A 267 29.43 17.53 28.30
C GLN A 267 30.06 18.86 28.79
N ARG A 268 29.29 19.83 29.31
CA ARG A 268 29.86 21.13 29.72
C ARG A 268 30.82 20.96 30.92
N PRO A 269 32.07 21.45 30.84
CA PRO A 269 33.03 21.28 31.92
C PRO A 269 32.71 22.16 33.14
N ARG A 270 32.71 21.55 34.33
CA ARG A 270 32.76 22.24 35.64
C ARG A 270 31.71 23.36 35.76
N VAL A 271 32.17 24.60 35.81
CA VAL A 271 31.36 25.81 36.07
C VAL A 271 30.48 26.15 34.86
N GLU A 272 30.78 25.67 33.66
CA GLU A 272 29.94 25.89 32.47
C GLU A 272 28.67 25.02 32.46
N ASN A 273 28.59 24.00 33.32
CA ASN A 273 27.36 23.24 33.59
C ASN A 273 26.46 24.02 34.57
N CYS A 274 26.21 25.30 34.25
CA CYS A 274 25.31 26.16 34.99
C CYS A 274 23.85 25.76 34.74
N ARG A 275 23.04 25.75 35.80
CA ARG A 275 21.57 25.75 35.70
C ARG A 275 21.11 27.14 35.26
N ASP A 276 21.22 27.38 33.97
CA ASP A 276 20.83 28.64 33.33
C ASP A 276 19.32 28.67 33.01
N PRO A 277 18.70 29.85 32.79
CA PRO A 277 17.29 29.95 32.38
C PRO A 277 16.93 29.08 31.15
N PRO A 278 17.80 28.95 30.13
CA PRO A 278 17.59 27.98 29.05
C PRO A 278 17.55 26.52 29.51
N HIS A 279 18.23 26.13 30.59
CA HIS A 279 18.14 24.79 31.17
C HIS A 279 16.78 24.50 31.75
N PHE A 280 16.24 25.44 32.52
CA PHE A 280 14.89 25.33 33.03
C PHE A 280 13.84 25.29 31.91
N GLY A 281 13.99 26.13 30.87
CA GLY A 281 13.07 26.13 29.72
C GLY A 281 13.06 24.81 28.94
N LEU A 282 14.21 24.15 28.75
CA LEU A 282 14.27 22.85 28.09
C LEU A 282 13.69 21.72 28.95
N VAL A 283 13.87 21.77 30.28
CA VAL A 283 13.23 20.80 31.18
C VAL A 283 11.71 20.99 31.21
N GLU A 284 11.24 22.24 31.16
CA GLU A 284 9.82 22.55 31.02
C GLU A 284 9.27 22.06 29.67
N GLU A 285 10.01 22.26 28.58
CA GLU A 285 9.65 21.76 27.24
C GLU A 285 9.54 20.23 27.23
N VAL A 286 10.50 19.50 27.80
CA VAL A 286 10.46 18.03 27.92
C VAL A 286 9.25 17.58 28.74
N ASN A 287 8.98 18.21 29.89
CA ASN A 287 7.80 17.86 30.69
C ASN A 287 6.49 18.14 29.94
N THR A 288 6.40 19.28 29.26
CA THR A 288 5.22 19.66 28.49
C THR A 288 4.99 18.70 27.31
N ILE A 289 6.07 18.26 26.65
CA ILE A 289 5.99 17.25 25.58
C ILE A 289 5.57 15.91 26.16
N GLY A 290 6.12 15.49 27.32
CA GLY A 290 5.71 14.27 28.01
C GLY A 290 4.22 14.26 28.35
N ASP A 291 3.71 15.36 28.91
CA ASP A 291 2.29 15.54 29.20
C ASP A 291 1.46 15.48 27.91
N ASN A 292 1.87 16.18 26.86
CA ASN A 292 1.19 16.14 25.56
C ASN A 292 1.18 14.72 24.94
N VAL A 293 2.27 13.96 25.05
CA VAL A 293 2.34 12.57 24.58
C VAL A 293 1.34 11.70 25.33
N THR A 294 1.22 11.84 26.65
CA THR A 294 0.21 11.07 27.41
C THR A 294 -1.22 11.44 27.02
N VAL A 295 -1.49 12.72 26.78
CA VAL A 295 -2.80 13.19 26.29
C VAL A 295 -3.08 12.63 24.89
N PHE A 296 -2.12 12.66 23.97
CA PHE A 296 -2.29 12.12 22.62
C PHE A 296 -2.47 10.60 22.60
N GLN A 297 -1.76 9.86 23.46
CA GLN A 297 -1.98 8.42 23.63
C GLN A 297 -3.40 8.10 24.11
N ALA A 298 -3.93 8.88 25.06
CA ALA A 298 -5.30 8.73 25.52
C ALA A 298 -6.33 9.03 24.41
N GLN A 299 -6.09 10.09 23.62
CA GLN A 299 -6.94 10.43 22.47
C GLN A 299 -6.90 9.37 21.37
N LEU A 300 -5.72 8.81 21.09
CA LEU A 300 -5.56 7.74 20.11
C LEU A 300 -6.35 6.50 20.52
N GLY A 301 -6.26 6.08 21.79
CA GLY A 301 -7.04 4.95 22.30
C GLY A 301 -8.56 5.19 22.23
N GLN A 302 -9.01 6.42 22.45
CA GLN A 302 -10.42 6.79 22.23
C GLN A 302 -10.84 6.69 20.76
N ALA A 303 -9.99 7.13 19.84
CA ALA A 303 -10.26 7.08 18.41
C ALA A 303 -10.30 5.63 17.89
N GLU A 304 -9.38 4.78 18.33
CA GLU A 304 -9.35 3.34 18.00
C GLU A 304 -10.62 2.62 18.50
N ALA A 305 -11.04 2.90 19.74
CA ALA A 305 -12.29 2.36 20.28
C ALA A 305 -13.52 2.80 19.47
N SER A 306 -13.56 4.08 19.05
CA SER A 306 -14.62 4.60 18.19
C SER A 306 -14.64 3.92 16.82
N GLN A 307 -13.48 3.68 16.24
CA GLN A 307 -13.34 2.98 14.96
C GLN A 307 -13.85 1.54 15.04
N GLU A 308 -13.47 0.80 16.09
CA GLU A 308 -13.95 -0.56 16.32
C GLU A 308 -15.49 -0.60 16.41
N GLN A 309 -16.07 0.37 17.10
CA GLN A 309 -17.52 0.50 17.23
C GLN A 309 -18.22 0.81 15.90
N MET A 310 -17.62 1.67 15.06
CA MET A 310 -18.14 1.93 13.71
C MET A 310 -18.08 0.68 12.82
N ILE A 311 -17.03 -0.14 12.93
CA ILE A 311 -16.93 -1.40 12.18
C ILE A 311 -18.06 -2.36 12.56
N ILE A 312 -18.36 -2.47 13.86
CA ILE A 312 -19.49 -3.28 14.36
C ILE A 312 -20.81 -2.78 13.77
N ILE A 313 -21.06 -1.46 13.82
CA ILE A 313 -22.27 -0.85 13.28
C ILE A 313 -22.38 -1.08 11.76
N ARG A 314 -21.28 -0.94 11.01
CA ARG A 314 -21.23 -1.20 9.57
C ARG A 314 -21.66 -2.63 9.27
N ASN A 315 -21.11 -3.62 9.97
CA ASN A 315 -21.44 -5.04 9.78
C ASN A 315 -22.93 -5.32 10.06
N VAL A 316 -23.52 -4.67 11.07
CA VAL A 316 -24.95 -4.79 11.37
C VAL A 316 -25.80 -4.21 10.23
N LEU A 317 -25.44 -3.04 9.72
CA LEU A 317 -26.14 -2.39 8.60
C LEU A 317 -26.03 -3.19 7.30
N GLU A 318 -24.85 -3.74 7.00
CA GLU A 318 -24.65 -4.62 5.85
C GLU A 318 -25.56 -5.86 5.91
N ARG A 319 -25.71 -6.46 7.10
CA ARG A 319 -26.62 -7.58 7.33
C ARG A 319 -28.07 -7.20 7.11
N GLU A 320 -28.51 -6.06 7.66
CA GLU A 320 -29.85 -5.48 7.46
C GLU A 320 -30.17 -5.25 5.98
N ILE A 321 -29.23 -4.66 5.23
CA ILE A 321 -29.37 -4.43 3.79
C ILE A 321 -29.49 -5.76 3.04
N MET A 322 -28.68 -6.76 3.37
CA MET A 322 -28.75 -8.08 2.74
C MET A 322 -30.11 -8.76 2.98
N LEU A 323 -30.62 -8.70 4.21
CA LEU A 323 -31.95 -9.22 4.54
C LEU A 323 -33.04 -8.49 3.76
N LYS A 324 -33.03 -7.16 3.72
CA LYS A 324 -34.01 -6.36 2.97
C LYS A 324 -33.95 -6.63 1.46
N LYS A 325 -32.75 -6.78 0.88
CA LYS A 325 -32.58 -7.18 -0.52
C LYS A 325 -33.22 -8.54 -0.81
N LYS A 326 -33.00 -9.53 0.06
CA LYS A 326 -33.59 -10.86 -0.07
C LYS A 326 -35.12 -10.83 0.05
N THR A 327 -35.66 -10.04 0.98
CA THR A 327 -37.11 -9.85 1.10
C THR A 327 -37.71 -9.22 -0.16
N LEU A 328 -37.07 -8.17 -0.70
CA LEU A 328 -37.51 -7.52 -1.94
C LEU A 328 -37.47 -8.48 -3.15
N GLU A 329 -36.46 -9.35 -3.23
CA GLU A 329 -36.36 -10.37 -4.28
C GLU A 329 -37.51 -11.39 -4.18
N ILE A 330 -37.83 -11.86 -2.97
CA ILE A 330 -38.98 -12.74 -2.73
C ILE A 330 -40.30 -12.04 -3.10
N ASP A 331 -40.50 -10.81 -2.65
CA ASP A 331 -41.73 -10.05 -2.92
C ASP A 331 -41.91 -9.76 -4.42
N ARG A 332 -40.84 -9.37 -5.12
CA ARG A 332 -40.88 -9.05 -6.55
C ARG A 332 -41.04 -10.30 -7.41
N ASP A 333 -40.18 -11.30 -7.21
CA ASP A 333 -40.00 -12.39 -8.16
C ASP A 333 -40.88 -13.60 -7.83
N GLN A 334 -41.20 -13.83 -6.55
CA GLN A 334 -42.08 -14.94 -6.15
C GLN A 334 -43.51 -14.46 -5.95
N ILE A 335 -43.73 -13.48 -5.06
CA ILE A 335 -45.08 -13.02 -4.73
C ILE A 335 -45.69 -12.23 -5.89
N GLY A 336 -44.95 -11.30 -6.50
CA GLY A 336 -45.39 -10.54 -7.68
C GLY A 336 -45.80 -11.45 -8.84
N ALA A 337 -45.02 -12.49 -9.13
CA ALA A 337 -45.33 -13.46 -10.16
C ALA A 337 -46.63 -14.25 -9.86
N VAL A 338 -46.81 -14.74 -8.63
CA VAL A 338 -48.05 -15.45 -8.24
C VAL A 338 -49.26 -14.51 -8.29
N ARG A 339 -49.11 -13.26 -7.84
CA ARG A 339 -50.19 -12.26 -7.86
C ARG A 339 -50.52 -11.76 -9.26
N SER A 340 -49.62 -11.86 -10.23
CA SER A 340 -49.93 -11.53 -11.63
C SER A 340 -50.96 -12.47 -12.27
N HIS A 341 -51.18 -13.65 -11.67
CA HIS A 341 -52.22 -14.60 -12.09
C HIS A 341 -53.56 -14.39 -11.37
N TYR A 342 -53.66 -13.38 -10.48
CA TYR A 342 -54.95 -13.01 -9.92
C TYR A 342 -55.82 -12.37 -11.01
N PRO A 343 -57.08 -12.80 -11.17
CA PRO A 343 -57.97 -12.17 -12.14
C PRO A 343 -58.21 -10.70 -11.75
N SER A 344 -58.33 -9.83 -12.75
CA SER A 344 -58.61 -8.41 -12.49
C SER A 344 -59.93 -8.26 -11.73
N ALA A 345 -60.08 -7.16 -10.96
CA ALA A 345 -61.32 -6.89 -10.25
C ALA A 345 -62.56 -6.94 -11.16
N THR A 346 -62.38 -6.58 -12.44
CA THR A 346 -63.38 -6.66 -13.51
C THR A 346 -63.73 -8.11 -13.89
N ALA A 347 -62.74 -8.99 -14.01
CA ALA A 347 -62.95 -10.42 -14.29
C ALA A 347 -63.58 -11.16 -13.09
N LEU A 348 -63.30 -10.72 -11.86
CA LEU A 348 -63.90 -11.26 -10.64
C LEU A 348 -65.34 -10.76 -10.39
N SER A 349 -65.73 -9.59 -10.91
CA SER A 349 -67.10 -9.05 -10.77
C SER A 349 -68.14 -9.67 -11.71
N GLY A 350 -67.74 -10.57 -12.62
CA GLY A 350 -68.66 -11.34 -13.45
C GLY A 350 -69.47 -10.53 -14.47
N HIS A 351 -68.88 -9.48 -15.04
CA HIS A 351 -69.48 -8.73 -16.15
C HIS A 351 -68.82 -9.04 -17.48
#